data_AF-A0A3D2NDI4-F1
#
_entry.id   AF-A0A3D2NDI4-F1
#
_cell.length_a   1.000
_cell.length_b   1.000
_cell.length_c   1.000
_cell.angle_alpha   90.00
_cell.angle_beta   90.00
_cell.angle_gamma   90.00
#
_symmetry.space_group_name_H-M   'P 1'
#
loop_
_entity.id
_entity.type
_entity.pdbx_description
1 polymer ?
#
loop_
_entity_poly.entity_id
_entity_poly.type
_entity_poly.pdbx_seq_one_letter_code
_entity_poly.pdbx_strand_id
1 'polypeptide(L)'
;LDPDNPRSLAFSLAALRSHLAALPASTGSSRAERLLDQLETWLTEIDAAELTLVDGGHRPRLTEALTELVAQLEQLSDAIGHLHFEAGPPPMSLDEISLIEVRP
;
A
#
# COMPACT_ATOMS: atom_id res chain seq x y z
N LEU A 1 -2.22 -18.14 1.02
CA LEU A 1 -3.12 -17.09 0.46
C LEU A 1 -3.28 -17.32 -1.03
N ASP A 2 -4.38 -16.86 -1.59
CA ASP A 2 -4.71 -17.11 -3.00
C ASP A 2 -4.52 -15.80 -3.81
N PRO A 3 -3.54 -15.71 -4.72
CA PRO A 3 -3.30 -14.50 -5.51
C PRO A 3 -4.37 -14.26 -6.57
N ASP A 4 -5.21 -15.25 -6.91
CA ASP A 4 -6.24 -15.14 -7.95
C ASP A 4 -7.64 -14.86 -7.37
N ASN A 5 -7.77 -14.94 -6.04
CA ASN A 5 -9.02 -14.66 -5.35
C ASN A 5 -9.11 -13.16 -4.99
N PRO A 6 -10.10 -12.42 -5.52
CA PRO A 6 -10.23 -10.98 -5.25
C PRO A 6 -10.54 -10.64 -3.79
N ARG A 7 -10.92 -11.62 -2.95
CA ARG A 7 -11.10 -11.43 -1.50
C ARG A 7 -9.82 -11.69 -0.70
N SER A 8 -8.75 -12.15 -1.34
CA SER A 8 -7.48 -12.46 -0.70
C SER A 8 -6.63 -11.21 -0.55
N LEU A 9 -5.94 -11.10 0.58
CA LEU A 9 -4.97 -10.02 0.80
C LEU A 9 -3.84 -10.04 -0.24
N ALA A 10 -3.40 -11.23 -0.67
CA ALA A 10 -2.34 -11.35 -1.68
C ALA A 10 -2.75 -10.71 -3.01
N PHE A 11 -4.00 -10.92 -3.45
CA PHE A 11 -4.56 -10.26 -4.64
C PHE A 11 -4.57 -8.73 -4.45
N SER A 12 -5.07 -8.26 -3.31
CA SER A 12 -5.17 -6.82 -3.02
C SER A 12 -3.81 -6.12 -2.99
N LEU A 13 -2.78 -6.75 -2.40
CA LEU A 13 -1.42 -6.19 -2.36
C LEU A 13 -0.77 -6.17 -3.75
N ALA A 14 -0.96 -7.21 -4.57
CA ALA A 14 -0.48 -7.22 -5.94
C ALA A 14 -1.14 -6.14 -6.81
N ALA A 15 -2.44 -5.91 -6.62
CA ALA A 15 -3.16 -4.81 -7.27
C ALA A 15 -2.65 -3.45 -6.80
N LEU A 16 -2.41 -3.29 -5.49
CA LEU A 16 -1.84 -2.07 -4.91
C LEU A 16 -0.45 -1.78 -5.47
N ARG A 17 0.42 -2.79 -5.60
CA ARG A 17 1.74 -2.67 -6.22
C ARG A 17 1.64 -2.14 -7.64
N SER A 18 0.72 -2.69 -8.43
CA SER A 18 0.50 -2.27 -9.82
C SER A 18 0.03 -0.82 -9.91
N HIS A 19 -0.87 -0.40 -9.04
CA HIS A 19 -1.34 0.99 -8.99
C HIS A 19 -0.25 1.95 -8.51
N LEU A 20 0.48 1.58 -7.45
CA LEU A 20 1.56 2.39 -6.90
C LEU A 20 2.66 2.62 -7.94
N ALA A 21 3.09 1.58 -8.65
CA ALA A 21 4.10 1.70 -9.71
C ALA A 21 3.64 2.60 -10.88
N ALA A 22 2.34 2.77 -11.09
CA ALA A 22 1.78 3.65 -12.12
C ALA A 22 1.66 5.12 -11.67
N LEU A 23 1.85 5.43 -10.38
CA LEU A 23 1.76 6.81 -9.89
C LEU A 23 3.01 7.63 -10.25
N PRO A 24 2.86 8.93 -10.55
CA PRO A 24 3.99 9.84 -10.68
C PRO A 24 4.82 9.89 -9.39
N ALA A 25 6.14 10.05 -9.52
CA ALA A 25 7.13 10.02 -8.43
C ALA A 25 7.39 8.63 -7.80
N SER A 26 6.76 7.56 -8.27
CA SER A 26 7.18 6.18 -7.95
C SER A 26 8.51 5.88 -8.62
N THR A 27 9.47 5.37 -7.84
CA THR A 27 10.86 5.15 -8.30
C THR A 27 11.27 3.68 -8.29
N GLY A 28 10.39 2.77 -7.86
CA GLY A 28 10.72 1.37 -7.58
C GLY A 28 11.42 1.16 -6.23
N SER A 29 11.60 2.21 -5.43
CA SER A 29 12.36 2.16 -4.16
C SER A 29 11.92 3.21 -3.14
N SER A 30 10.77 3.85 -3.35
CA SER A 30 10.20 4.83 -2.43
C SER A 30 9.89 4.19 -1.07
N ARG A 31 9.58 5.03 -0.07
CA ARG A 31 9.16 4.52 1.25
C ARG A 31 7.92 3.63 1.14
N ALA A 32 6.93 4.04 0.35
CA ALA A 32 5.70 3.27 0.14
C ALA A 32 5.99 1.90 -0.50
N GLU A 33 6.85 1.86 -1.53
CA GLU A 33 7.23 0.61 -2.21
C GLU A 33 7.96 -0.36 -1.25
N ARG A 34 8.87 0.15 -0.42
CA ARG A 34 9.57 -0.67 0.59
C ARG A 34 8.63 -1.22 1.68
N LEU A 35 7.67 -0.41 2.14
CA LEU A 35 6.68 -0.85 3.12
C LEU A 35 5.77 -1.93 2.53
N LEU A 36 5.40 -1.81 1.25
CA LEU A 36 4.63 -2.82 0.54
C LEU A 36 5.42 -4.13 0.38
N ASP A 37 6.70 -4.07 0.01
CA ASP A 37 7.59 -5.25 -0.05
C ASP A 37 7.66 -5.95 1.31
N GLN A 38 7.81 -5.19 2.39
CA GLN A 38 7.86 -5.71 3.76
C GLN A 38 6.54 -6.40 4.15
N LEU A 39 5.40 -5.77 3.83
CA LEU A 39 4.09 -6.32 4.14
C LEU A 39 3.82 -7.61 3.35
N GLU A 40 4.16 -7.67 2.07
CA GLU A 40 4.03 -8.89 1.25
C GLU A 40 4.93 -10.02 1.77
N THR A 41 6.16 -9.70 2.19
CA THR A 41 7.09 -10.67 2.80
C THR A 41 6.52 -11.22 4.10
N TRP A 42 6.12 -10.34 5.01
CA TRP A 42 5.49 -10.71 6.28
C TRP A 42 4.27 -11.60 6.06
N LEU A 43 3.40 -11.23 5.12
CA LEU A 43 2.20 -11.98 4.79
C LEU A 43 2.49 -13.39 4.23
N THR A 44 3.63 -13.55 3.53
CA THR A 44 4.07 -14.85 2.99
C THR A 44 4.69 -15.73 4.08
N GLU A 45 5.31 -15.12 5.09
CA GLU A 45 5.95 -15.82 6.21
C GLU A 45 4.97 -16.23 7.32
N ILE A 46 3.76 -15.67 7.33
CA ILE A 46 2.72 -16.06 8.29
C ILE A 46 2.39 -17.55 8.19
N ASP A 47 2.52 -18.24 9.32
CA ASP A 47 2.04 -19.61 9.45
C ASP A 47 0.54 -19.61 9.77
N ALA A 48 -0.25 -19.97 8.75
CA ALA A 48 -1.70 -20.11 8.89
C ALA A 48 -2.11 -21.13 9.95
N ALA A 49 -1.30 -22.18 10.20
CA ALA A 49 -1.60 -23.15 11.25
C ALA A 49 -1.46 -22.52 12.65
N GLU A 50 -0.44 -21.70 12.89
CA GLU A 50 -0.27 -20.98 14.16
C GLU A 50 -1.45 -20.03 14.44
N LEU A 51 -1.95 -19.34 13.42
CA LEU A 51 -3.12 -18.46 13.56
C LEU A 51 -4.39 -19.24 13.97
N THR A 52 -4.43 -20.55 13.70
CA THR A 52 -5.56 -21.40 14.07
C THR A 52 -5.48 -22.01 15.46
N LEU A 53 -4.40 -21.79 16.20
CA LEU A 53 -4.29 -22.28 17.57
C LEU A 53 -5.24 -21.51 18.49
N VAL A 54 -5.93 -22.25 19.35
CA VAL A 54 -6.88 -21.71 20.32
C VAL A 54 -6.27 -21.79 21.71
N ASP A 55 -6.28 -20.66 22.43
CA ASP A 55 -5.91 -20.56 23.83
C ASP A 55 -7.02 -19.82 24.58
N GLY A 56 -7.52 -20.41 25.68
CA GLY A 56 -8.59 -19.82 26.47
C GLY A 56 -9.89 -19.51 25.72
N GLY A 57 -10.17 -20.19 24.59
CA GLY A 57 -11.34 -19.89 23.74
C GLY A 57 -11.13 -18.75 22.73
N HIS A 58 -9.91 -18.24 22.61
CA HIS A 58 -9.54 -17.18 21.68
C HIS A 58 -8.38 -17.63 20.77
N ARG A 59 -8.12 -16.87 19.70
CA ARG A 59 -7.00 -17.09 18.77
C ARG A 59 -6.00 -15.94 18.94
N PRO A 60 -5.16 -15.94 19.98
CA PRO A 60 -4.30 -14.79 20.30
C PRO A 60 -3.35 -14.43 19.14
N ARG A 61 -2.76 -15.44 18.48
CA ARG A 61 -1.91 -15.25 17.31
C ARG A 61 -2.62 -14.56 16.14
N LEU A 62 -3.88 -14.90 15.90
CA LEU A 62 -4.69 -14.24 14.88
C LEU A 62 -4.92 -12.76 15.24
N THR A 63 -5.23 -12.46 16.50
CA THR A 63 -5.43 -11.07 16.96
C THR A 63 -4.15 -10.26 16.82
N GLU A 64 -3.00 -10.81 17.23
CA GLU A 64 -1.68 -10.19 17.08
C GLU A 64 -1.38 -9.90 15.61
N ALA A 65 -1.54 -10.89 14.74
CA ALA A 65 -1.30 -10.74 13.30
C ALA A 65 -2.23 -9.70 12.66
N LEU A 66 -3.52 -9.68 13.01
CA LEU A 66 -4.46 -8.68 12.49
C LEU A 66 -4.12 -7.26 12.97
N THR A 67 -3.65 -7.12 14.21
CA THR A 67 -3.22 -5.82 14.75
C THR A 67 -2.00 -5.30 14.00
N GLU A 68 -1.00 -6.16 13.79
CA GLU A 68 0.20 -5.84 13.03
C GLU A 68 -0.13 -5.50 11.57
N LEU A 69 -1.00 -6.27 10.92
CA LEU A 69 -1.46 -6.01 9.55
C LEU A 69 -2.08 -4.62 9.42
N VAL A 70 -2.99 -4.25 10.34
CA VAL A 70 -3.62 -2.92 10.33
C VAL A 70 -2.57 -1.83 10.51
N ALA A 71 -1.63 -1.98 11.45
CA ALA A 71 -0.57 -0.99 11.68
C ALA A 71 0.36 -0.82 10.46
N GLN A 72 0.69 -1.89 9.74
CA GLN A 72 1.49 -1.81 8.51
C GLN A 72 0.71 -1.15 7.36
N LEU A 73 -0.59 -1.43 7.23
CA LEU A 73 -1.45 -0.80 6.23
C LEU A 73 -1.61 0.71 6.48
N GLU A 74 -1.72 1.13 7.74
CA GLU A 74 -1.75 2.56 8.11
C GLU A 74 -0.44 3.25 7.72
N GLN A 75 0.71 2.68 8.09
CA GLN A 75 2.02 3.22 7.70
C GLN A 75 2.21 3.31 6.18
N LEU A 76 1.71 2.33 5.44
CA LEU A 76 1.73 2.33 3.98
C LEU A 76 0.83 3.45 3.42
N SER A 77 -0.38 3.58 3.95
CA SER A 77 -1.32 4.64 3.58
C SER A 77 -0.70 6.03 3.80
N ASP A 78 -0.07 6.26 4.95
CA ASP A 78 0.60 7.53 5.25
C ASP A 78 1.76 7.81 4.29
N ALA A 79 2.56 6.79 3.97
CA ALA A 79 3.67 6.94 3.04
C ALA A 79 3.21 7.27 1.61
N ILE A 80 2.10 6.67 1.16
CA ILE A 80 1.45 7.00 -0.11
C ILE A 80 0.91 8.44 -0.07
N GLY A 81 0.22 8.80 1.04
CA GLY A 81 -0.22 10.15 1.40
C GLY A 81 0.85 11.19 1.14
N HIS A 82 1.96 11.04 1.85
CA HIS A 82 3.09 11.95 1.84
C HIS A 82 3.72 12.11 0.45
N LEU A 83 3.90 11.01 -0.29
CA LEU A 83 4.60 11.05 -1.58
C LEU A 83 3.72 11.60 -2.70
N HIS A 84 2.45 11.20 -2.75
CA HIS A 84 1.60 11.44 -3.93
C HIS A 84 0.52 12.49 -3.73
N PHE A 85 0.19 12.85 -2.48
CA PHE A 85 -0.94 13.75 -2.20
C PHE A 85 -0.56 15.00 -1.40
N GLU A 86 0.56 15.01 -0.67
CA GLU A 86 1.00 16.20 0.09
C GLU A 86 1.84 17.19 -0.72
N ALA A 87 2.54 16.73 -1.76
CA ALA A 87 3.15 17.64 -2.71
C ALA A 87 2.03 18.22 -3.61
N GLY A 88 1.84 19.54 -3.57
CA GLY A 88 0.93 20.23 -4.47
C GLY A 88 1.22 19.94 -5.95
N PRO A 89 0.35 20.36 -6.89
CA PRO A 89 0.52 20.06 -8.31
C PRO A 89 1.95 20.37 -8.76
N PRO A 90 2.52 19.52 -9.64
CA PRO A 90 3.90 19.70 -10.10
C PRO A 90 4.09 21.15 -10.56
N PRO A 91 5.28 21.76 -10.34
CA PRO A 91 5.53 23.12 -10.77
C PRO A 91 5.23 23.24 -12.27
N MET A 92 4.12 23.91 -12.61
CA MET A 92 3.75 24.19 -13.99
C MET A 92 4.66 25.29 -14.51
N SER A 93 5.17 25.14 -15.73
CA SER A 93 5.87 26.25 -16.38
C SER A 93 4.88 27.40 -16.61
N LEU A 94 5.30 28.65 -16.40
CA LEU A 94 4.50 29.84 -16.72
C LEU A 94 4.09 29.89 -18.21
N ASP A 95 4.81 29.16 -19.06
CA ASP A 95 4.51 29.04 -20.50
C ASP A 95 3.22 28.25 -20.77
N GLU A 96 2.87 27.27 -19.92
CA GLU A 96 1.68 26.42 -20.10
C GLU A 96 0.39 27.12 -19.66
N ILE A 97 0.47 28.05 -18.70
CA ILE A 97 -0.67 28.86 -18.23
C ILE A 97 -1.06 29.90 -19.29
N SER A 98 -0.07 30.42 -20.04
CA SER A 98 -0.29 31.46 -21.06
C SER A 98 -1.10 31.00 -22.28
N LEU A 99 -1.23 29.68 -22.51
CA LEU A 99 -1.98 29.12 -23.65
C LEU A 99 -3.49 28.95 -23.37
N ILE A 100 -3.92 29.06 -22.11
CA ILE A 100 -5.32 28.85 -21.73
C ILE A 100 -6.13 30.15 -21.72
N GLU A 101 -5.50 31.30 -21.44
CA GLU A 101 -6.20 32.60 -21.37
C GLU A 101 -6.42 33.28 -22.73
N VAL A 102 -5.86 32.76 -23.83
CA VAL A 102 -6.05 33.31 -25.17
C VAL A 102 -6.79 32.33 -26.06
N ARG A 103 -8.10 32.22 -25.87
CA ARG A 103 -9.00 31.79 -26.95
C ARG A 103 -10.33 32.55 -26.84
N PRO A 104 -10.79 33.15 -27.96
CA PRO A 104 -11.62 34.36 -28.00
C PRO A 104 -13.06 34.20 -27.53
#